data_AF-A0A843BME9-F1
#
_entry.id   AF-A0A843BME9-F1
#
_cell.length_a   1.000
_cell.length_b   1.000
_cell.length_c   1.000
_cell.angle_alpha   90.00
_cell.angle_beta   90.00
_cell.angle_gamma   90.00
#
_symmetry.space_group_name_H-M   'P 1'
#
loop_
_entity.id
_entity.type
_entity.pdbx_description
1 polymer ?
#
loop_
_entity_poly.entity_id
_entity_poly.type
_entity_poly.pdbx_seq_one_letter_code
_entity_poly.pdbx_strand_id
1 'polypeptide(L)'
;MSSELRIKKLRGSGGYVMARVTDEQQMKGNLGGPDLFLAPIGRLDADKISKHFCNTCEKEFEGAPKIEFENPNEEVAENLILAERGQYICNTCESSIAEYREFKKQDEAGDVGNAKPIEAAPQVEPPQQVAENIPQPIEEHETQSTKETTTQPGPATSVSSIEGRAVYDENANKIGIAKQVGVDSTQSMVLVITQNDGTEGSIPWKNIKKVGEIILLGNPEESVTPGKCSNCEFTNKEGSKFCEECGTALQ
;
A
#
# COMPACT_ATOMS: atom_id res chain seq x y z
N MET A 1 35.97 7.06 12.36
CA MET A 1 34.78 7.38 11.54
C MET A 1 33.81 8.08 12.47
N SER A 2 33.70 9.41 12.40
CA SER A 2 32.79 10.15 13.29
C SER A 2 31.36 9.80 12.89
N SER A 3 30.62 9.13 13.78
CA SER A 3 29.18 8.93 13.66
C SER A 3 28.47 10.27 13.89
N GLU A 4 28.63 11.19 12.94
CA GLU A 4 28.08 12.54 13.03
C GLU A 4 26.57 12.48 12.81
N LEU A 5 25.83 12.48 13.91
CA LEU A 5 24.37 12.43 13.92
C LEU A 5 23.80 13.77 13.45
N ARG A 6 23.38 13.83 12.19
CA ARG A 6 22.77 15.01 11.59
C ARG A 6 21.25 14.89 11.58
N ILE A 7 20.56 15.97 11.95
CA ILE A 7 19.10 16.04 11.82
C ILE A 7 18.77 16.12 10.32
N LYS A 8 18.01 15.14 9.84
CA LYS A 8 17.52 15.09 8.45
C LYS A 8 16.01 14.92 8.44
N LYS A 9 15.41 15.42 7.36
CA LYS A 9 14.00 15.21 7.05
C LYS A 9 13.84 13.88 6.36
N LEU A 10 13.11 12.98 6.97
CA LEU A 10 12.78 11.66 6.44
C LEU A 10 11.31 11.65 6.03
N ARG A 11 11.04 11.43 4.76
CA ARG A 11 9.70 11.40 4.20
C ARG A 11 9.06 10.03 4.41
N GLY A 12 7.78 10.04 4.76
CA GLY A 12 6.89 8.89 4.80
C GLY A 12 5.67 9.10 3.90
N SER A 13 4.87 8.06 3.71
CA SER A 13 3.63 8.12 2.94
C SER A 13 2.60 9.08 3.55
N GLY A 14 2.50 9.10 4.88
CA GLY A 14 1.57 9.92 5.65
C GLY A 14 2.19 11.17 6.28
N GLY A 15 3.43 11.54 5.94
CA GLY A 15 4.06 12.71 6.54
C GLY A 15 5.58 12.78 6.41
N TYR A 16 6.24 13.35 7.40
CA TYR A 16 7.69 13.31 7.52
C TYR A 16 8.12 13.34 8.98
N VAL A 17 9.33 12.87 9.26
CA VAL A 17 9.94 12.89 10.59
C VAL A 17 11.30 13.57 10.50
N MET A 18 11.59 14.43 11.46
CA MET A 18 12.90 15.06 11.63
C MET A 18 13.67 14.24 12.66
N ALA A 19 14.65 13.47 12.21
CA ALA A 19 15.41 12.57 13.06
C ALA A 19 16.91 12.73 12.85
N ARG A 20 17.68 12.45 13.90
CA ARG A 20 19.14 12.31 13.83
C ARG A 20 19.47 10.96 13.19
N VAL A 21 20.11 11.01 12.03
CA VAL A 21 20.51 9.81 11.28
C VAL A 21 22.03 9.76 11.10
N THR A 22 22.56 8.54 10.99
CA THR A 22 23.96 8.29 10.63
C THR A 22 24.14 8.31 9.11
N ASP A 23 25.39 8.39 8.64
CA ASP A 23 25.71 8.36 7.21
C ASP A 23 25.21 7.07 6.52
N GLU A 24 25.31 5.92 7.18
CA GLU A 24 24.80 4.63 6.68
C GLU A 24 23.28 4.64 6.54
N GLN A 25 22.56 5.19 7.53
CA GLN A 25 21.11 5.36 7.46
C GLN A 25 20.73 6.35 6.35
N GLN A 26 21.48 7.43 6.20
CA GLN A 26 21.26 8.39 5.12
C GLN A 26 21.46 7.75 3.73
N MET A 27 22.48 6.90 3.57
CA MET A 27 22.70 6.14 2.33
C MET A 27 21.55 5.19 2.04
N LYS A 28 21.05 4.44 3.05
CA LYS A 28 19.86 3.58 2.89
C LYS A 28 18.60 4.38 2.55
N GLY A 29 18.44 5.55 3.17
CA GLY A 29 17.33 6.48 2.97
C GLY A 29 17.25 7.10 1.57
N ASN A 30 18.37 7.16 0.85
CA ASN A 30 18.46 7.81 -0.43
C ASN A 30 18.09 6.86 -1.57
N LEU A 31 16.90 7.05 -2.14
CA LEU A 31 16.40 6.26 -3.28
C LEU A 31 16.74 6.88 -4.64
N GLY A 32 17.79 7.72 -4.71
CA GLY A 32 18.22 8.39 -5.94
C GLY A 32 17.55 9.75 -6.18
N GLY A 33 16.89 10.31 -5.17
CA GLY A 33 16.22 11.61 -5.21
C GLY A 33 16.78 12.61 -4.18
N PRO A 34 16.27 13.85 -4.15
CA PRO A 34 16.67 14.85 -3.16
C PRO A 34 16.13 14.52 -1.75
N ASP A 35 15.07 13.70 -1.66
CA ASP A 35 14.41 13.34 -0.42
C ASP A 35 14.96 12.03 0.16
N LEU A 36 15.08 11.97 1.50
CA LEU A 36 15.37 10.75 2.23
C LEU A 36 14.06 10.12 2.69
N PHE A 37 13.97 8.79 2.65
CA PHE A 37 12.76 8.05 3.03
C PHE A 37 12.96 7.23 4.30
N LEU A 38 11.93 7.14 5.14
CA LEU A 38 11.95 6.30 6.35
C LEU A 38 11.90 4.80 6.04
N ALA A 39 11.19 4.41 4.97
CA ALA A 39 10.95 3.01 4.63
C ALA A 39 12.23 2.16 4.54
N PRO A 40 13.29 2.59 3.81
CA PRO A 40 14.54 1.82 3.72
C PRO A 40 15.51 2.03 4.91
N ILE A 41 15.28 3.05 5.75
CA ILE A 41 16.12 3.29 6.94
C ILE A 41 15.81 2.30 8.06
N GLY A 42 14.53 1.96 8.22
CA GLY A 42 14.06 1.05 9.26
C GLY A 42 13.63 1.77 10.53
N ARG A 43 13.79 1.08 11.66
CA ARG A 43 13.44 1.56 12.99
C ARG A 43 14.38 2.67 13.45
N LEU A 44 13.80 3.77 13.89
CA LEU A 44 14.50 4.86 14.56
C LEU A 44 14.02 4.95 15.99
N ASP A 45 14.96 5.10 16.92
CA ASP A 45 14.64 5.31 18.33
C ASP A 45 13.91 6.64 18.51
N ALA A 46 12.92 6.65 19.41
CA ALA A 46 12.14 7.85 19.74
C ALA A 46 13.04 9.02 20.14
N ASP A 47 14.15 8.76 20.84
CA ASP A 47 15.11 9.79 21.28
C ASP A 47 15.85 10.49 20.12
N LYS A 48 15.96 9.82 18.97
CA LYS A 48 16.60 10.38 17.77
C LYS A 48 15.64 11.29 17.01
N ILE A 49 14.33 11.16 17.24
CA ILE A 49 13.29 11.91 16.57
C ILE A 49 13.02 13.21 17.33
N SER A 50 13.28 14.34 16.69
CA SER A 50 13.03 15.66 17.28
C SER A 50 11.61 16.15 17.03
N LYS A 51 11.09 15.95 15.81
CA LYS A 51 9.75 16.41 15.39
C LYS A 51 9.15 15.46 14.37
N HIS A 52 7.84 15.45 14.25
CA HIS A 52 7.14 14.76 13.17
C HIS A 52 5.98 15.59 12.64
N PHE A 53 5.68 15.41 11.36
CA PHE A 53 4.54 16.01 10.69
C PHE A 53 3.60 14.93 10.20
N CYS A 54 2.32 15.09 10.46
CA CYS A 54 1.28 14.19 9.97
C CYS A 54 0.48 14.91 8.88
N ASN A 55 0.38 14.28 7.69
CA ASN A 55 -0.44 14.79 6.59
C ASN A 55 -1.93 14.78 6.95
N THR A 56 -2.43 13.79 7.70
CA THR A 56 -3.85 13.73 8.10
C THR A 56 -4.24 14.90 9.02
N CYS A 57 -3.37 15.29 9.94
CA CYS A 57 -3.60 16.44 10.81
C CYS A 57 -3.18 17.78 10.19
N GLU A 58 -2.44 17.74 9.07
CA GLU A 58 -1.71 18.87 8.49
C GLU A 58 -0.93 19.68 9.53
N LYS A 59 -0.39 19.00 10.55
CA LYS A 59 0.20 19.62 11.73
C LYS A 59 1.56 19.01 12.06
N GLU A 60 2.46 19.88 12.50
CA GLU A 60 3.75 19.49 13.07
C GLU A 60 3.62 19.31 14.59
N PHE A 61 4.17 18.21 15.07
CA PHE A 61 4.19 17.80 16.46
C PHE A 61 5.64 17.66 16.93
N GLU A 62 5.89 18.08 18.17
CA GLU A 62 7.21 17.95 18.80
C GLU A 62 7.35 16.57 19.46
N GLY A 63 8.51 15.94 19.28
CA GLY A 63 8.79 14.59 19.77
C GLY A 63 8.51 13.49 18.75
N ALA A 64 8.63 12.25 19.21
CA ALA A 64 8.45 11.06 18.39
C ALA A 64 6.97 10.66 18.25
N PRO A 65 6.55 10.17 17.07
CA PRO A 65 5.26 9.49 16.91
C PRO A 65 5.29 8.13 17.63
N LYS A 66 4.13 7.54 17.88
CA LYS A 66 4.01 6.18 18.42
C LYS A 66 4.61 5.19 17.42
N ILE A 67 5.55 4.34 17.85
CA ILE A 67 6.20 3.35 17.00
C ILE A 67 5.69 1.98 17.41
N GLU A 68 4.92 1.32 16.54
CA GLU A 68 4.51 -0.07 16.71
C GLU A 68 5.32 -0.93 15.75
N PHE A 69 5.86 -2.05 16.23
CA PHE A 69 6.66 -2.97 15.42
C PHE A 69 6.28 -4.41 15.72
N GLU A 70 6.38 -5.25 14.70
CA GLU A 70 6.06 -6.66 14.72
C GLU A 70 7.21 -7.41 14.04
N ASN A 71 7.58 -8.58 14.57
CA ASN A 71 8.69 -9.40 14.08
C ASN A 71 8.15 -10.70 13.45
N PRO A 72 7.60 -10.66 12.23
CA PRO A 72 6.99 -11.82 11.60
C PRO A 72 8.01 -12.92 11.26
N ASN A 73 9.29 -12.57 11.01
CA ASN A 73 10.34 -13.52 10.59
C ASN A 73 9.89 -14.43 9.44
N GLU A 74 9.20 -13.86 8.44
CA GLU A 74 8.63 -14.60 7.30
C GLU A 74 9.61 -14.59 6.12
N GLU A 75 9.81 -15.73 5.47
CA GLU A 75 10.61 -15.86 4.25
C GLU A 75 9.81 -15.30 3.06
N VAL A 76 10.19 -14.10 2.59
CA VAL A 76 9.51 -13.41 1.49
C VAL A 76 10.07 -13.81 0.11
N ALA A 77 11.30 -14.29 0.07
CA ALA A 77 11.96 -14.81 -1.13
C ALA A 77 13.09 -15.78 -0.74
N GLU A 78 13.62 -16.52 -1.72
CA GLU A 78 14.80 -17.38 -1.52
C GLU A 78 15.95 -16.58 -0.87
N ASN A 79 16.34 -16.96 0.36
CA ASN A 79 17.38 -16.33 1.18
C ASN A 79 17.08 -14.89 1.67
N LEU A 80 15.81 -14.43 1.68
CA LEU A 80 15.40 -13.12 2.19
C LEU A 80 14.23 -13.25 3.18
N ILE A 81 14.50 -12.92 4.44
CA ILE A 81 13.51 -12.93 5.53
C ILE A 81 13.08 -11.50 5.83
N LEU A 82 11.78 -11.26 5.94
CA LEU A 82 11.24 -10.06 6.57
C LEU A 82 11.35 -10.21 8.10
N ALA A 83 12.41 -9.65 8.66
CA ALA A 83 12.74 -9.78 10.08
C ALA A 83 11.89 -8.87 10.97
N GLU A 84 11.57 -7.67 10.49
CA GLU A 84 10.80 -6.68 11.23
C GLU A 84 9.95 -5.83 10.28
N ARG A 85 8.72 -5.55 10.69
CA ARG A 85 7.89 -4.52 10.10
C ARG A 85 7.48 -3.59 11.22
N GLY A 86 7.54 -2.28 10.99
CA GLY A 86 6.98 -1.34 11.93
C GLY A 86 6.32 -0.15 11.27
N GLN A 87 5.44 0.49 12.04
CA GLN A 87 4.67 1.64 11.65
C GLN A 87 4.89 2.77 12.63
N TYR A 88 5.08 3.97 12.08
CA TYR A 88 5.10 5.23 12.81
C TYR A 88 3.69 5.81 12.76
N ILE A 89 3.05 5.94 13.90
CA ILE A 89 1.64 6.30 14.05
C ILE A 89 1.55 7.66 14.75
N CYS A 90 0.71 8.55 14.23
CA CYS A 90 0.48 9.86 14.85
C CYS A 90 -0.23 9.71 16.21
N ASN A 91 0.25 10.41 17.23
CA ASN A 91 -0.33 10.35 18.58
C ASN A 91 -1.70 11.02 18.70
N THR A 92 -2.09 11.86 17.74
CA THR A 92 -3.34 12.64 17.81
C THR A 92 -4.47 12.02 17.01
N CYS A 93 -4.19 11.52 15.80
CA CYS A 93 -5.21 10.97 14.90
C CYS A 93 -5.02 9.48 14.60
N GLU A 94 -4.04 8.83 15.23
CA GLU A 94 -3.73 7.40 15.07
C GLU A 94 -3.49 6.95 13.61
N SER A 95 -3.21 7.90 12.72
CA SER A 95 -2.89 7.63 11.31
C SER A 95 -1.44 7.21 11.14
N SER A 96 -1.18 6.29 10.21
CA SER A 96 0.18 5.87 9.85
C SER A 96 0.92 6.96 9.08
N ILE A 97 2.00 7.49 9.65
CA ILE A 97 2.89 8.48 9.05
C ILE A 97 3.88 7.79 8.10
N ALA A 98 4.40 6.63 8.49
CA ALA A 98 5.33 5.84 7.69
C ALA A 98 5.28 4.37 8.09
N GLU A 99 5.57 3.49 7.14
CA GLU A 99 5.85 2.07 7.38
C GLU A 99 7.29 1.78 6.97
N TYR A 100 7.98 0.94 7.74
CA TYR A 100 9.29 0.39 7.39
C TYR A 100 9.27 -1.13 7.46
N ARG A 101 10.17 -1.73 6.68
CA ARG A 101 10.36 -3.18 6.60
C ARG A 101 11.86 -3.44 6.63
N GLU A 102 12.29 -4.29 7.55
CA GLU A 102 13.67 -4.74 7.65
C GLU A 102 13.77 -6.17 7.14
N PHE A 103 14.63 -6.34 6.13
CA PHE A 103 14.91 -7.63 5.55
C PHE A 103 16.28 -8.11 6.03
N LYS A 104 16.37 -9.35 6.48
CA LYS A 104 17.61 -10.06 6.78
C LYS A 104 17.85 -11.13 5.73
N LYS A 105 19.06 -11.21 5.21
CA LYS A 105 19.47 -12.33 4.36
C LYS A 105 20.00 -13.44 5.26
N GLN A 106 19.62 -14.69 5.00
CA GLN A 106 20.13 -15.85 5.78
C GLN A 106 21.61 -16.14 5.51
N ASP A 107 22.17 -15.64 4.41
CA ASP A 107 23.58 -15.81 4.05
C ASP A 107 24.32 -14.47 3.93
N GLU A 108 24.86 -13.95 5.04
CA GLU A 108 25.96 -12.96 5.03
C GLU A 108 27.34 -13.63 4.86
N ALA A 109 27.43 -14.63 3.98
CA ALA A 109 28.70 -15.16 3.47
C ALA A 109 28.78 -15.15 1.93
N GLY A 110 27.71 -14.75 1.25
CA GLY A 110 27.65 -14.64 -0.21
C GLY A 110 27.68 -13.19 -0.66
N ASP A 111 28.88 -12.61 -0.68
CA ASP A 111 29.35 -11.61 -1.65
C ASP A 111 28.24 -10.94 -2.52
N VAL A 112 27.56 -9.94 -1.95
CA VAL A 112 26.65 -9.09 -2.70
C VAL A 112 27.48 -8.04 -3.43
N GLY A 113 28.11 -8.43 -4.53
CA GLY A 113 28.89 -7.49 -5.33
C GLY A 113 29.98 -8.05 -6.21
N ASN A 114 29.71 -9.07 -7.04
CA ASN A 114 30.55 -9.33 -8.20
C ASN A 114 29.69 -9.38 -9.47
N ALA A 115 29.50 -8.21 -10.07
CA ALA A 115 29.24 -8.15 -11.50
C ALA A 115 30.40 -8.85 -12.19
N LYS A 116 30.13 -10.02 -12.78
CA LYS A 116 31.11 -10.82 -13.52
C LYS A 116 31.78 -9.93 -14.59
N PRO A 117 33.09 -9.67 -14.53
CA PRO A 117 33.79 -9.09 -15.66
C PRO A 117 33.73 -10.11 -16.80
N ILE A 118 33.13 -9.73 -17.93
CA ILE A 118 33.36 -10.44 -19.18
C ILE A 118 34.78 -10.06 -19.62
N GLU A 119 35.75 -10.88 -19.23
CA GLU A 119 37.08 -10.88 -19.84
C GLU A 119 37.12 -11.93 -20.97
N ALA A 120 37.09 -11.37 -22.17
CA ALA A 120 37.89 -11.69 -23.36
C ALA A 120 38.09 -13.14 -23.83
N ALA A 121 37.72 -13.37 -25.10
CA ALA A 121 38.58 -14.01 -26.10
C ALA A 121 38.16 -13.53 -27.52
N PRO A 122 38.97 -13.73 -28.58
CA PRO A 122 39.80 -12.66 -29.13
C PRO A 122 39.52 -12.32 -30.62
N GLN A 123 39.97 -11.11 -30.98
CA GLN A 123 40.52 -10.68 -32.29
C GLN A 123 39.71 -10.93 -33.57
N VAL A 124 39.19 -9.85 -34.17
CA VAL A 124 39.36 -9.60 -35.62
C VAL A 124 39.44 -8.08 -35.88
N GLU A 125 40.42 -7.71 -36.72
CA GLU A 125 40.78 -6.39 -37.22
C GLU A 125 39.68 -5.65 -38.03
N PRO A 126 39.87 -4.34 -38.35
CA PRO A 126 38.78 -3.38 -38.53
C PRO A 126 38.30 -3.27 -39.99
N PRO A 127 37.04 -2.87 -40.25
CA PRO A 127 36.65 -2.37 -41.56
C PRO A 127 36.74 -0.85 -41.62
N GLN A 128 37.45 -0.39 -42.65
CA GLN A 128 37.43 0.99 -43.13
C GLN A 128 36.04 1.37 -43.65
N GLN A 129 35.84 2.69 -43.67
CA GLN A 129 34.70 3.45 -44.17
C GLN A 129 34.32 3.08 -45.60
N VAL A 130 33.01 3.06 -45.90
CA VAL A 130 32.41 3.72 -47.07
C VAL A 130 30.90 3.87 -46.86
N ALA A 131 30.40 5.03 -47.29
CA ALA A 131 29.00 5.44 -47.29
C ALA A 131 28.13 4.60 -48.23
N GLU A 132 26.79 4.68 -48.07
CA GLU A 132 25.88 5.29 -49.06
C GLU A 132 24.41 4.80 -48.90
N ASN A 133 23.54 5.76 -48.59
CA ASN A 133 22.15 5.97 -49.04
C ASN A 133 20.98 4.95 -48.79
N ILE A 134 19.84 5.57 -48.49
CA ILE A 134 18.45 5.14 -48.26
C ILE A 134 17.79 4.89 -49.65
N PRO A 135 16.78 3.99 -49.89
CA PRO A 135 15.40 4.14 -49.38
C PRO A 135 14.49 2.90 -49.16
N GLN A 136 13.37 3.16 -48.45
CA GLN A 136 12.09 2.45 -48.18
C GLN A 136 11.43 1.69 -49.39
N PRO A 137 10.19 1.09 -49.35
CA PRO A 137 9.16 0.81 -48.29
C PRO A 137 8.44 -0.59 -48.37
N ILE A 138 7.44 -0.85 -47.48
CA ILE A 138 6.21 -1.75 -47.55
C ILE A 138 6.35 -3.23 -47.97
N GLU A 139 5.69 -4.29 -47.44
CA GLU A 139 4.26 -4.69 -47.23
C GLU A 139 4.34 -6.11 -46.53
N GLU A 140 3.63 -6.46 -45.44
CA GLU A 140 2.29 -7.08 -45.31
C GLU A 140 2.25 -8.64 -45.21
N HIS A 141 1.18 -9.18 -44.58
CA HIS A 141 0.76 -10.57 -44.24
C HIS A 141 1.09 -11.08 -42.81
N GLU A 142 0.13 -11.16 -41.87
CA GLU A 142 -0.90 -12.23 -41.66
C GLU A 142 -0.27 -13.62 -41.43
N THR A 143 -0.58 -14.45 -40.42
CA THR A 143 -1.91 -14.93 -39.96
C THR A 143 -1.82 -15.58 -38.55
N GLN A 144 -2.94 -15.45 -37.82
CA GLN A 144 -3.51 -16.15 -36.65
C GLN A 144 -2.89 -17.50 -36.16
N SER A 145 -2.82 -17.70 -34.83
CA SER A 145 -3.65 -18.71 -34.13
C SER A 145 -3.53 -18.67 -32.59
N THR A 146 -4.67 -18.95 -31.98
CA THR A 146 -5.06 -19.01 -30.56
C THR A 146 -4.24 -19.95 -29.69
N LYS A 147 -3.90 -19.53 -28.46
CA LYS A 147 -3.82 -20.41 -27.29
C LYS A 147 -4.08 -19.63 -26.00
N GLU A 148 -5.19 -19.95 -25.34
CA GLU A 148 -5.41 -19.66 -23.93
C GLU A 148 -4.35 -20.38 -23.11
N THR A 149 -3.63 -19.66 -22.24
CA THR A 149 -2.97 -20.21 -21.03
C THR A 149 -2.71 -19.06 -20.07
N THR A 150 -3.54 -18.99 -19.05
CA THR A 150 -3.28 -18.63 -17.66
C THR A 150 -2.00 -17.82 -17.38
N THR A 151 -2.14 -16.51 -17.17
CA THR A 151 -1.10 -15.69 -16.53
C THR A 151 -1.54 -15.38 -15.11
N GLN A 152 -0.96 -16.14 -14.19
CA GLN A 152 -1.05 -16.01 -12.74
C GLN A 152 -0.43 -14.68 -12.28
N PRO A 153 -1.14 -13.81 -11.54
CA PRO A 153 -0.52 -12.72 -10.79
C PRO A 153 0.12 -13.27 -9.51
N GLY A 154 1.33 -12.80 -9.20
CA GLY A 154 2.09 -13.14 -7.98
C GLY A 154 1.41 -12.67 -6.67
N PRO A 155 1.98 -13.07 -5.52
CA PRO A 155 1.25 -13.15 -4.26
C PRO A 155 0.93 -11.76 -3.72
N ALA A 156 -0.35 -11.41 -3.75
CA ALA A 156 -0.88 -10.29 -2.99
C ALA A 156 -0.98 -10.70 -1.52
N THR A 157 -0.22 -9.97 -0.69
CA THR A 157 -0.49 -9.67 0.73
C THR A 157 -1.80 -10.24 1.26
N SER A 158 -1.73 -11.15 2.22
CA SER A 158 -2.81 -11.70 3.07
C SER A 158 -4.15 -10.98 2.92
N VAL A 159 -4.82 -11.19 1.78
CA VAL A 159 -6.19 -10.76 1.58
C VAL A 159 -6.96 -11.72 2.44
N SER A 160 -7.54 -11.24 3.53
CA SER A 160 -8.46 -12.04 4.32
C SER A 160 -9.45 -12.64 3.32
N SER A 161 -9.39 -13.95 3.07
CA SER A 161 -10.10 -14.61 1.97
C SER A 161 -11.56 -14.19 2.03
N ILE A 162 -11.95 -13.30 1.11
CA ILE A 162 -13.34 -12.87 0.94
C ILE A 162 -14.13 -13.98 0.25
N GLU A 163 -13.41 -14.84 -0.48
CA GLU A 163 -13.87 -16.13 -0.96
C GLU A 163 -14.43 -16.98 0.20
N GLY A 164 -15.60 -17.58 -0.02
CA GLY A 164 -16.28 -18.42 0.96
C GLY A 164 -17.12 -17.68 2.00
N ARG A 165 -17.07 -16.34 2.08
CA ARG A 165 -17.88 -15.58 3.04
C ARG A 165 -19.34 -15.48 2.62
N ALA A 166 -20.25 -15.59 3.58
CA ALA A 166 -21.67 -15.38 3.33
C ALA A 166 -21.99 -13.89 3.17
N VAL A 167 -22.78 -13.57 2.15
CA VAL A 167 -23.23 -12.22 1.82
C VAL A 167 -24.69 -12.08 2.24
N TYR A 168 -25.00 -11.05 3.03
CA TYR A 168 -26.34 -10.76 3.54
C TYR A 168 -26.82 -9.38 3.10
N ASP A 169 -28.10 -9.24 2.83
CA ASP A 169 -28.75 -7.94 2.64
C ASP A 169 -29.09 -7.25 3.98
N GLU A 170 -29.65 -6.04 3.89
CA GLU A 170 -30.13 -5.25 5.03
C GLU A 170 -31.25 -5.93 5.85
N ASN A 171 -31.94 -6.90 5.26
CA ASN A 171 -33.03 -7.67 5.88
C ASN A 171 -32.52 -8.99 6.51
N ALA A 172 -31.21 -9.19 6.58
CA ALA A 172 -30.55 -10.41 7.03
C ALA A 172 -30.86 -11.67 6.19
N ASN A 173 -31.26 -11.49 4.93
CA ASN A 173 -31.38 -12.59 3.98
C ASN A 173 -30.02 -12.91 3.37
N LYS A 174 -29.68 -14.19 3.33
CA LYS A 174 -28.45 -14.66 2.67
C LYS A 174 -28.62 -14.55 1.16
N ILE A 175 -27.85 -13.68 0.53
CA ILE A 175 -27.85 -13.45 -0.93
C ILE A 175 -26.96 -14.47 -1.64
N GLY A 176 -25.82 -14.85 -1.03
CA GLY A 176 -24.93 -15.83 -1.63
C GLY A 176 -23.64 -16.03 -0.86
N ILE A 177 -22.68 -16.67 -1.53
CA ILE A 177 -21.30 -16.85 -1.06
C ILE A 177 -20.38 -16.03 -1.96
N ALA A 178 -19.52 -15.21 -1.37
CA ALA A 178 -18.52 -14.46 -2.10
C ALA A 178 -17.48 -15.40 -2.72
N LYS A 179 -17.16 -15.13 -3.99
CA LYS A 179 -16.22 -15.92 -4.78
C LYS A 179 -14.93 -15.15 -4.97
N GLN A 180 -15.02 -13.93 -5.52
CA GLN A 180 -13.85 -13.09 -5.77
C GLN A 180 -14.24 -11.61 -5.94
N VAL A 181 -13.25 -10.74 -5.92
CA VAL A 181 -13.41 -9.34 -6.33
C VAL A 181 -13.06 -9.22 -7.81
N GLY A 182 -13.93 -8.57 -8.58
CA GLY A 182 -13.77 -8.32 -10.00
C GLY A 182 -13.87 -6.84 -10.33
N VAL A 183 -13.67 -6.53 -11.61
CA VAL A 183 -13.87 -5.20 -12.19
C VAL A 183 -14.85 -5.36 -13.35
N ASP A 184 -15.89 -4.53 -13.38
CA ASP A 184 -16.89 -4.56 -14.44
C ASP A 184 -16.42 -3.82 -15.71
N SER A 185 -17.24 -3.83 -16.76
CA SER A 185 -16.94 -3.16 -18.04
C SER A 185 -16.82 -1.64 -17.94
N THR A 186 -17.25 -1.04 -16.83
CA THR A 186 -17.12 0.40 -16.54
C THR A 186 -15.89 0.72 -15.71
N GLN A 187 -15.00 -0.26 -15.48
CA GLN A 187 -13.85 -0.16 -14.61
C GLN A 187 -14.20 0.03 -13.12
N SER A 188 -15.42 -0.32 -12.70
CA SER A 188 -15.86 -0.27 -11.31
C SER A 188 -15.62 -1.59 -10.59
N MET A 189 -15.21 -1.54 -9.32
CA MET A 189 -15.03 -2.74 -8.50
C MET A 189 -16.38 -3.39 -8.17
N VAL A 190 -16.46 -4.71 -8.33
CA VAL A 190 -17.63 -5.53 -8.04
C VAL A 190 -17.24 -6.78 -7.25
N LEU A 191 -18.10 -7.23 -6.35
CA LEU A 191 -17.97 -8.50 -5.66
C LEU A 191 -18.73 -9.56 -6.45
N VAL A 192 -18.02 -10.58 -6.94
CA VAL A 192 -18.61 -11.74 -7.60
C VAL A 192 -19.06 -12.73 -6.53
N ILE A 193 -20.33 -13.12 -6.59
CA ILE A 193 -20.96 -14.04 -5.65
C ILE A 193 -21.56 -15.24 -6.39
N THR A 194 -21.65 -16.37 -5.69
CA THR A 194 -22.51 -17.49 -6.08
C THR A 194 -23.81 -17.37 -5.30
N GLN A 195 -24.92 -17.14 -6.01
CA GLN A 195 -26.26 -17.06 -5.44
C GLN A 195 -26.74 -18.42 -4.93
N ASN A 196 -27.81 -18.44 -4.14
CA ASN A 196 -28.36 -19.68 -3.59
C ASN A 196 -28.88 -20.66 -4.66
N ASP A 197 -29.16 -20.18 -5.87
CA ASP A 197 -29.57 -20.99 -7.03
C ASP A 197 -28.39 -21.57 -7.83
N GLY A 198 -27.14 -21.28 -7.42
CA GLY A 198 -25.92 -21.71 -8.09
C GLY A 198 -25.49 -20.81 -9.25
N THR A 199 -26.24 -19.75 -9.56
CA THR A 199 -25.84 -18.77 -10.58
C THR A 199 -24.81 -17.78 -10.05
N GLU A 200 -24.02 -17.21 -10.94
CA GLU A 200 -23.08 -16.14 -10.60
C GLU A 200 -23.78 -14.79 -10.65
N GLY A 201 -23.62 -14.00 -9.60
CA GLY A 201 -24.08 -12.62 -9.50
C GLY A 201 -22.93 -11.67 -9.21
N SER A 202 -23.12 -10.38 -9.52
CA SER A 202 -22.13 -9.33 -9.27
C SER A 202 -22.77 -8.21 -8.46
N ILE A 203 -22.12 -7.82 -7.37
CA ILE A 203 -22.58 -6.76 -6.47
C ILE A 203 -21.61 -5.57 -6.56
N PRO A 204 -22.07 -4.36 -6.89
CA PRO A 204 -21.22 -3.17 -6.87
C PRO A 204 -20.59 -2.95 -5.50
N TRP A 205 -19.30 -2.60 -5.46
CA TRP A 205 -18.59 -2.38 -4.20
C TRP A 205 -19.21 -1.26 -3.34
N LYS A 206 -19.87 -0.29 -3.99
CA LYS A 206 -20.61 0.80 -3.33
C LYS A 206 -21.74 0.33 -2.40
N ASN A 207 -22.28 -0.87 -2.65
CA ASN A 207 -23.39 -1.42 -1.89
C ASN A 207 -22.92 -2.29 -0.72
N ILE A 208 -21.61 -2.35 -0.45
CA ILE A 208 -21.05 -3.12 0.65
C ILE A 208 -20.88 -2.20 1.86
N LYS A 209 -21.64 -2.48 2.92
CA LYS A 209 -21.62 -1.71 4.17
C LYS A 209 -20.46 -2.11 5.07
N LYS A 210 -20.19 -3.42 5.19
CA LYS A 210 -19.12 -3.95 6.05
C LYS A 210 -18.62 -5.30 5.54
N VAL A 211 -17.30 -5.49 5.64
CA VAL A 211 -16.63 -6.76 5.35
C VAL A 211 -15.98 -7.28 6.64
N GLY A 212 -16.45 -8.40 7.14
CA GLY A 212 -15.92 -9.11 8.31
C GLY A 212 -16.04 -10.62 8.10
N GLU A 213 -16.35 -11.41 9.13
CA GLU A 213 -16.66 -12.85 8.96
C GLU A 213 -17.80 -13.09 7.96
N ILE A 214 -18.74 -12.15 7.91
CA ILE A 214 -19.79 -12.04 6.89
C ILE A 214 -19.65 -10.72 6.14
N ILE A 215 -20.24 -10.68 4.94
CA ILE A 215 -20.31 -9.47 4.12
C ILE A 215 -21.74 -8.94 4.22
N LEU A 216 -21.89 -7.69 4.64
CA LEU A 216 -23.18 -7.03 4.77
C LEU A 216 -23.36 -5.99 3.68
N LEU A 217 -24.47 -6.09 2.95
CA LEU A 217 -24.88 -5.10 1.96
C LEU A 217 -25.68 -3.97 2.61
N GLY A 218 -25.61 -2.79 2.03
CA GLY A 218 -26.39 -1.63 2.42
C GLY A 218 -25.87 -0.35 1.78
N ASN A 219 -26.72 0.67 1.76
CA ASN A 219 -26.30 2.00 1.30
C ASN A 219 -25.44 2.68 2.39
N PRO A 220 -24.24 3.18 2.05
CA PRO A 220 -23.40 3.92 3.00
C PRO A 220 -24.06 5.24 3.45
N GLU A 221 -25.04 5.74 2.69
CA GLU A 221 -25.79 6.98 2.98
C GLU A 221 -26.81 6.83 4.13
N GLU A 222 -27.12 5.61 4.58
CA GLU A 222 -27.96 5.35 5.75
C GLU A 222 -27.15 4.89 6.97
N SER A 223 -25.89 5.31 7.05
CA SER A 223 -25.25 5.41 8.37
C SER A 223 -25.82 6.65 9.05
N VAL A 224 -26.86 6.47 9.86
CA VAL A 224 -27.25 7.47 10.87
C VAL A 224 -26.02 7.65 11.76
N THR A 225 -25.16 8.60 11.42
CA THR A 225 -24.03 8.97 12.26
C THR A 225 -24.63 9.58 13.53
N PRO A 226 -24.44 8.95 14.70
CA PRO A 226 -24.96 9.51 15.94
C PRO A 226 -24.38 10.91 16.11
N GLY A 227 -25.26 11.91 16.19
CA GLY A 227 -24.88 13.32 16.34
C GLY A 227 -25.16 14.23 15.14
N LYS A 228 -25.57 13.72 13.96
CA LYS A 228 -25.87 14.63 12.84
C LYS A 228 -27.22 15.36 13.03
N CYS A 229 -27.20 16.68 12.95
CA CYS A 229 -28.40 17.51 13.09
C CYS A 229 -29.27 17.45 11.85
N SER A 230 -30.55 17.08 11.99
CA SER A 230 -31.50 17.04 10.87
C SER A 230 -31.87 18.42 10.30
N ASN A 231 -31.48 19.51 10.97
CA ASN A 231 -31.84 20.87 10.57
C ASN A 231 -30.69 21.60 9.86
N CYS A 232 -29.45 21.47 10.35
CA CYS A 232 -28.28 22.16 9.77
C CYS A 232 -27.16 21.21 9.32
N GLU A 233 -27.41 19.89 9.35
CA GLU A 233 -26.45 18.83 8.97
C GLU A 233 -25.14 18.80 9.76
N PHE A 234 -25.01 19.63 10.79
CA PHE A 234 -23.85 19.68 11.68
C PHE A 234 -23.66 18.37 12.43
N THR A 235 -22.41 17.90 12.53
CA THR A 235 -22.07 16.68 13.27
C THR A 235 -21.72 17.06 14.71
N ASN A 236 -22.62 16.73 15.63
CA ASN A 236 -22.49 16.98 17.06
C ASN A 236 -21.76 15.83 17.76
N LYS A 237 -21.20 16.11 18.94
CA LYS A 237 -20.59 15.08 19.80
C LYS A 237 -21.60 14.03 20.25
N GLU A 238 -21.13 12.81 20.46
CA GLU A 238 -21.93 11.71 20.98
C GLU A 238 -22.52 12.07 22.36
N GLY A 239 -23.84 11.96 22.50
CA GLY A 239 -24.58 12.31 23.72
C GLY A 239 -25.09 13.76 23.81
N SER A 240 -24.89 14.59 22.78
CA SER A 240 -25.46 15.94 22.72
C SER A 240 -26.98 15.92 22.64
N LYS A 241 -27.65 16.60 23.59
CA LYS A 241 -29.12 16.77 23.60
C LYS A 241 -29.62 17.80 22.58
N PHE A 242 -28.74 18.71 22.16
CA PHE A 242 -29.03 19.80 21.24
C PHE A 242 -27.87 19.98 20.28
N CYS A 243 -28.16 20.50 19.09
CA CYS A 243 -27.16 20.83 18.10
C CYS A 243 -26.32 22.03 18.56
N GLU A 244 -24.99 21.91 18.51
CA GLU A 244 -24.01 22.94 18.88
C GLU A 244 -24.04 24.15 17.93
N GLU A 245 -24.49 23.96 16.68
CA GLU A 245 -24.55 25.04 15.69
C GLU A 245 -25.90 25.75 15.69
N CYS A 246 -27.02 25.01 15.62
CA CYS A 246 -28.34 25.59 15.41
C CYS A 246 -29.30 25.46 16.61
N GLY A 247 -28.89 24.80 17.70
CA GLY A 247 -29.70 24.62 18.91
C GLY A 247 -30.89 23.66 18.80
N THR A 248 -31.07 23.00 17.65
CA THR A 248 -32.16 22.04 17.44
C THR A 248 -31.97 20.81 18.31
N ALA A 249 -33.04 20.31 18.94
CA ALA A 249 -32.99 19.07 19.71
C ALA A 249 -32.60 17.89 18.81
N LEU A 250 -31.57 17.16 19.21
CA LEU A 250 -31.15 15.93 18.56
C LEU A 250 -31.94 14.80 19.25
N GLN A 251 -32.77 14.07 18.50
CA GLN A 251 -33.56 12.95 19.01
C GLN A 251 -32.71 11.72 19.27
#